data_AF-A0A5S6Q1Z2-F1
#
_entry.id   AF-A0A5S6Q1Z2-F1
#
_cell.length_a   1.000
_cell.length_b   1.000
_cell.length_c   1.000
_cell.angle_alpha   90.00
_cell.angle_beta   90.00
_cell.angle_gamma   90.00
#
_symmetry.space_group_name_H-M   'P 1'
#
loop_
_entity.id
_entity.type
_entity.pdbx_description
1 polymer ?
#
loop_
_entity_poly.entity_id
_entity_poly.type
_entity_poly.pdbx_seq_one_letter_code
_entity_poly.pdbx_strand_id
1 'polypeptide(L)'
;MNLQLQGDELNLVKIKSVIAAFISKVPFKQNFGHGHLYQFPNLNRLRDNGEINDDDMVVYCNHLTMLHTNMCVRYADILSMTIPAWILDLFWSVGGADIFLQEELIELQAKEQLKPKLKDGYTQFWLQRQIGDLFPGLWKIVKKLLVPFPLSYLVEPRFNAVTDLLEKK
;
A
#
# COMPACT_ATOMS: atom_id res chain seq x y z
N MET A 1 -11.67 16.32 2.87
CA MET A 1 -10.32 15.77 2.56
C MET A 1 -9.82 15.06 3.82
N ASN A 2 -9.49 13.77 3.77
CA ASN A 2 -9.09 13.00 4.96
C ASN A 2 -7.62 13.28 5.30
N LEU A 3 -7.37 14.07 6.33
CA LEU A 3 -6.05 14.49 6.79
C LEU A 3 -5.17 13.31 7.26
N GLN A 4 -5.77 12.18 7.65
CA GLN A 4 -5.03 10.96 8.03
C GLN A 4 -4.34 10.28 6.84
N LEU A 5 -4.80 10.53 5.62
CA LEU A 5 -4.12 10.05 4.40
C LEU A 5 -2.97 10.98 4.00
N GLN A 6 -2.91 12.22 4.51
CA GLN A 6 -1.80 13.15 4.29
C GLN A 6 -0.68 12.99 5.35
N GLY A 7 -0.46 11.77 5.85
CA GLY A 7 0.65 11.51 6.77
C GLY A 7 1.98 11.75 6.07
N ASP A 8 2.81 12.62 6.64
CA ASP A 8 4.07 13.19 6.13
C ASP A 8 5.18 12.18 5.72
N GLU A 9 4.92 10.87 5.67
CA GLU A 9 5.93 9.84 5.39
C GLU A 9 5.42 8.63 4.58
N LEU A 10 4.43 8.81 3.71
CA LEU A 10 3.93 7.72 2.86
C LEU A 10 4.78 7.56 1.60
N ASN A 11 5.59 6.50 1.59
CA ASN A 11 6.38 6.08 0.44
C ASN A 11 5.70 4.90 -0.31
N LEU A 12 6.19 4.57 -1.52
CA LEU A 12 5.54 3.56 -2.36
C LEU A 12 5.54 2.16 -1.73
N VAL A 13 6.52 1.84 -0.89
CA VAL A 13 6.56 0.58 -0.13
C VAL A 13 5.38 0.51 0.84
N LYS A 14 5.20 1.55 1.68
CA LYS A 14 4.07 1.63 2.62
C LYS A 14 2.73 1.65 1.89
N ILE A 15 2.61 2.42 0.83
CA ILE A 15 1.38 2.53 0.02
C ILE A 15 1.01 1.17 -0.58
N LYS A 16 1.97 0.47 -1.20
CA LYS A 16 1.74 -0.87 -1.75
C LYS A 16 1.27 -1.84 -0.66
N SER A 17 1.90 -1.85 0.51
CA SER A 17 1.49 -2.70 1.62
C SER A 17 0.07 -2.40 2.09
N VAL A 18 -0.31 -1.13 2.22
CA VAL A 18 -1.67 -0.72 2.63
C VAL A 18 -2.71 -1.14 1.59
N ILE A 19 -2.45 -0.90 0.30
CA ILE A 19 -3.36 -1.29 -0.78
C ILE A 19 -3.49 -2.81 -0.87
N ALA A 20 -2.38 -3.53 -0.82
CA ALA A 20 -2.38 -4.99 -0.86
C ALA A 20 -3.13 -5.60 0.34
N ALA A 21 -2.93 -5.06 1.54
CA ALA A 21 -3.65 -5.47 2.74
C ALA A 21 -5.16 -5.14 2.66
N PHE A 22 -5.52 -4.00 2.07
CA PHE A 22 -6.91 -3.65 1.83
C PHE A 22 -7.56 -4.68 0.90
N ILE A 23 -6.93 -4.98 -0.24
CA ILE A 23 -7.40 -5.94 -1.25
C ILE A 23 -7.49 -7.36 -0.67
N SER A 24 -6.49 -7.80 0.11
CA SER A 24 -6.48 -9.16 0.67
C SER A 24 -7.50 -9.36 1.79
N LYS A 25 -7.91 -8.30 2.48
CA LYS A 25 -8.98 -8.31 3.49
C LYS A 25 -10.41 -8.34 2.89
N VAL A 26 -10.53 -8.49 1.57
CA VAL A 26 -11.83 -8.56 0.85
C VAL A 26 -12.27 -9.99 0.47
N PRO A 27 -12.16 -11.05 1.31
CA PRO A 27 -13.03 -12.21 1.13
C PRO A 27 -14.44 -11.91 1.67
N PHE A 28 -14.99 -10.70 1.41
CA PHE A 28 -16.35 -10.33 1.77
C PHE A 28 -17.36 -11.29 1.13
N LYS A 29 -17.13 -11.74 -0.11
CA LYS A 29 -18.04 -12.69 -0.77
C LYS A 29 -18.27 -13.99 0.01
N GLN A 30 -17.23 -14.56 0.62
CA GLN A 30 -17.34 -15.83 1.35
C GLN A 30 -18.02 -15.66 2.71
N ASN A 31 -17.76 -14.56 3.41
CA ASN A 31 -18.36 -14.33 4.74
C ASN A 31 -19.83 -13.91 4.64
N PHE A 32 -20.22 -13.15 3.62
CA PHE A 32 -21.59 -12.68 3.46
C PHE A 32 -22.56 -13.77 3.01
N GLY A 33 -22.11 -14.70 2.14
CA GLY A 33 -22.92 -15.86 1.74
C GLY A 33 -23.29 -16.79 2.90
N HIS A 34 -22.62 -16.65 4.05
CA HIS A 34 -22.88 -17.39 5.29
C HIS A 34 -23.49 -16.51 6.40
N GLY A 35 -23.89 -15.27 6.09
CA GLY A 35 -24.49 -14.34 7.07
C GLY A 35 -23.53 -13.78 8.12
N HIS A 36 -22.21 -13.94 7.93
CA HIS A 36 -21.19 -13.49 8.87
C HIS A 36 -20.83 -12.00 8.63
N LEU A 37 -21.55 -11.12 9.33
CA LEU A 37 -21.39 -9.66 9.25
C LEU A 37 -20.58 -9.06 10.41
N TYR A 38 -19.82 -9.85 11.18
CA TYR A 38 -19.03 -9.38 12.32
C TYR A 38 -18.04 -8.24 11.97
N GLN A 39 -17.60 -8.20 10.72
CA GLN A 39 -16.72 -7.18 10.15
C GLN A 39 -17.45 -5.88 9.78
N PHE A 40 -18.79 -5.88 9.79
CA PHE A 40 -19.65 -4.73 9.54
C PHE A 40 -20.70 -4.59 10.66
N PRO A 41 -20.32 -4.10 11.85
CA PRO A 41 -21.22 -4.01 13.00
C PRO A 41 -22.51 -3.23 12.72
N ASN A 42 -22.42 -2.17 11.92
CA ASN A 42 -23.58 -1.37 11.51
C ASN A 42 -24.53 -2.16 10.59
N LEU A 43 -23.98 -2.90 9.64
CA LEU A 43 -24.79 -3.72 8.72
C LEU A 43 -25.43 -4.89 9.47
N ASN A 44 -24.71 -5.49 10.41
CA ASN A 44 -25.27 -6.53 11.27
C ASN A 44 -26.45 -6.00 12.09
N ARG A 45 -26.32 -4.81 12.69
CA ARG A 45 -27.42 -4.18 13.44
C ARG A 45 -28.65 -3.89 12.58
N LEU A 46 -28.46 -3.39 11.36
CA LEU A 46 -29.57 -3.14 10.43
C LEU A 46 -30.29 -4.43 10.05
N ARG A 47 -29.55 -5.54 9.88
CA ARG A 47 -30.13 -6.86 9.61
C ARG A 47 -30.93 -7.38 10.80
N ASP A 48 -30.36 -7.28 12.00
CA ASP A 48 -31.00 -7.75 13.23
C ASP A 48 -32.30 -6.97 13.53
N ASN A 49 -32.36 -5.70 13.13
CA ASN A 49 -33.55 -4.86 13.23
C ASN A 49 -34.61 -5.11 12.12
N GLY A 50 -34.32 -5.95 11.13
CA GLY A 50 -35.19 -6.18 9.98
C GLY A 50 -35.27 -5.00 9.00
N GLU A 51 -34.32 -4.06 9.05
CA GLU A 51 -34.28 -2.86 8.20
C GLU A 51 -33.71 -3.14 6.80
N ILE A 52 -32.99 -4.25 6.64
CA ILE A 52 -32.42 -4.71 5.36
C ILE A 52 -32.81 -6.16 5.12
N ASN A 53 -33.24 -6.45 3.89
CA ASN A 53 -33.58 -7.80 3.46
C ASN A 53 -32.42 -8.46 2.70
N ASP A 54 -32.62 -9.70 2.25
CA ASP A 54 -31.60 -10.45 1.51
C ASP A 54 -31.24 -9.80 0.15
N ASP A 55 -32.19 -9.14 -0.51
CA ASP A 55 -31.93 -8.42 -1.76
C ASP A 55 -31.02 -7.20 -1.54
N ASP A 56 -31.26 -6.43 -0.47
CA ASP A 56 -30.40 -5.31 -0.05
C ASP A 56 -28.98 -5.80 0.26
N MET A 57 -28.88 -6.97 0.89
CA MET A 57 -27.60 -7.62 1.18
C MET A 57 -26.85 -8.02 -0.10
N VAL A 58 -27.55 -8.54 -1.11
CA VAL A 58 -26.97 -8.84 -2.43
C VAL A 58 -26.46 -7.57 -3.11
N VAL A 59 -27.24 -6.48 -3.07
CA VAL A 59 -26.83 -5.18 -3.62
C VAL A 59 -25.57 -4.66 -2.93
N TYR A 60 -25.51 -4.73 -1.60
CA TYR A 60 -24.32 -4.34 -0.84
C TYR A 60 -23.09 -5.20 -1.19
N CYS A 61 -23.26 -6.53 -1.31
CA CYS A 61 -22.20 -7.44 -1.74
C CYS A 61 -21.68 -7.11 -3.15
N ASN A 62 -22.57 -6.75 -4.06
CA ASN A 62 -22.22 -6.34 -5.42
C ASN A 62 -21.42 -5.04 -5.41
N HIS A 63 -21.83 -4.05 -4.60
CA HIS A 63 -21.06 -2.82 -4.42
C HIS A 63 -19.66 -3.06 -3.87
N LEU A 64 -19.51 -3.92 -2.86
CA LEU A 64 -18.18 -4.28 -2.33
C LEU A 64 -17.33 -5.02 -3.37
N THR A 65 -17.93 -5.90 -4.15
CA THR A 65 -17.23 -6.59 -5.25
C THR A 65 -16.76 -5.59 -6.31
N MET A 66 -17.61 -4.64 -6.69
CA MET A 66 -17.28 -3.59 -7.65
C MET A 66 -16.19 -2.66 -7.09
N LEU A 67 -16.27 -2.28 -5.82
CA LEU A 67 -15.24 -1.50 -5.15
C LEU A 67 -13.89 -2.22 -5.19
N HIS A 68 -13.87 -3.52 -4.85
CA HIS A 68 -12.67 -4.35 -4.90
C HIS A 68 -12.06 -4.38 -6.31
N THR A 69 -12.85 -4.76 -7.32
CA THR A 69 -12.40 -4.79 -8.72
C THR A 69 -11.83 -3.44 -9.14
N ASN A 70 -12.55 -2.37 -8.80
CA ASN A 70 -12.14 -1.03 -9.12
C ASN A 70 -10.85 -0.61 -8.38
N MET A 71 -10.58 -1.08 -7.16
CA MET A 71 -9.31 -0.85 -6.47
C MET A 71 -8.17 -1.65 -7.10
N CYS A 72 -8.40 -2.91 -7.47
CA CYS A 72 -7.42 -3.75 -8.16
C CYS A 72 -6.99 -3.14 -9.49
N VAL A 73 -7.94 -2.68 -10.31
CA VAL A 73 -7.65 -2.03 -11.60
C VAL A 73 -6.92 -0.70 -11.39
N ARG A 74 -7.39 0.12 -10.45
CA ARG A 74 -6.82 1.46 -10.21
C ARG A 74 -5.37 1.42 -9.73
N TYR A 75 -5.01 0.42 -8.93
CA TYR A 75 -3.68 0.31 -8.33
C TYR A 75 -2.86 -0.85 -8.89
N ALA A 76 -3.20 -1.33 -10.09
CA ALA A 76 -2.50 -2.44 -10.73
C ALA A 76 -0.99 -2.17 -10.91
N ASP A 77 -0.63 -0.93 -11.21
CA ASP A 77 0.74 -0.42 -11.29
C ASP A 77 1.49 -0.54 -9.96
N ILE A 78 0.90 -0.07 -8.86
CA ILE A 78 1.48 -0.14 -7.52
C ILE A 78 1.55 -1.60 -7.04
N LEU A 79 0.52 -2.39 -7.31
CA LEU A 79 0.47 -3.80 -6.92
C LEU A 79 1.48 -4.65 -7.69
N SER A 80 1.71 -4.37 -8.97
CA SER A 80 2.68 -5.08 -9.81
C SER A 80 4.12 -4.63 -9.59
N MET A 81 4.35 -3.46 -8.99
CA MET A 81 5.68 -2.93 -8.71
C MET A 81 6.54 -3.88 -7.85
N THR A 82 7.67 -4.35 -8.36
CA THR A 82 8.62 -5.15 -7.56
C THR A 82 9.38 -4.26 -6.58
N ILE A 83 9.37 -4.63 -5.31
CA ILE A 83 10.22 -4.01 -4.28
C ILE A 83 11.43 -4.93 -4.11
N PRO A 84 12.65 -4.49 -4.46
CA PRO A 84 13.83 -5.30 -4.24
C PRO A 84 14.01 -5.61 -2.75
N ALA A 85 14.25 -6.88 -2.42
CA ALA A 85 14.34 -7.33 -1.03
C ALA A 85 15.47 -6.63 -0.25
N TRP A 86 16.57 -6.28 -0.93
CA TRP A 86 17.69 -5.54 -0.35
C TRP A 86 17.34 -4.13 0.14
N ILE A 87 16.21 -3.55 -0.28
CA ILE A 87 15.72 -2.26 0.26
C ILE A 87 15.17 -2.43 1.67
N LEU A 88 14.50 -3.55 1.94
CA LEU A 88 13.90 -3.84 3.24
C LEU A 88 14.93 -4.44 4.20
N ASP A 89 15.80 -5.28 3.68
CA ASP A 89 16.86 -5.93 4.43
C ASP A 89 18.18 -5.91 3.66
N LEU A 90 19.13 -5.10 4.14
CA LEU A 90 20.45 -4.96 3.56
C LEU A 90 21.23 -6.29 3.51
N PHE A 91 20.92 -7.25 4.38
CA PHE A 91 21.61 -8.54 4.44
C PHE A 91 20.99 -9.61 3.52
N TRP A 92 19.98 -9.23 2.75
CA TRP A 92 19.41 -10.11 1.74
C TRP A 92 20.43 -10.43 0.64
N SER A 93 20.25 -11.59 0.00
CA SER A 93 21.14 -12.04 -1.08
C SER A 93 21.20 -11.02 -2.22
N VAL A 94 22.42 -10.69 -2.63
CA VAL A 94 22.73 -9.79 -3.75
C VAL A 94 22.30 -10.40 -5.10
N GLY A 95 22.14 -11.73 -5.18
CA GLY A 95 21.72 -12.42 -6.40
C GLY A 95 20.34 -12.02 -6.92
N GLY A 96 19.51 -11.37 -6.09
CA GLY A 96 18.22 -10.81 -6.51
C GLY A 96 18.29 -9.39 -7.08
N ALA A 97 19.47 -8.77 -7.14
CA ALA A 97 19.67 -7.44 -7.70
C ALA A 97 20.22 -7.50 -9.13
N ASP A 98 19.94 -6.47 -9.92
CA ASP A 98 20.55 -6.29 -11.25
C ASP A 98 22.08 -6.27 -11.15
N ILE A 99 22.76 -6.88 -12.12
CA ILE A 99 24.23 -7.06 -12.13
C ILE A 99 24.97 -5.74 -11.84
N PHE A 100 24.51 -4.62 -12.42
CA PHE A 100 25.13 -3.31 -12.25
C PHE A 100 24.95 -2.69 -10.86
N LEU A 101 24.08 -3.24 -10.01
CA LEU A 101 23.87 -2.84 -8.62
C LEU A 101 24.58 -3.74 -7.62
N GLN A 102 25.03 -4.93 -8.05
CA GLN A 102 25.59 -5.93 -7.14
C GLN A 102 26.90 -5.45 -6.50
N GLU A 103 27.74 -4.77 -7.26
CA GLU A 103 29.00 -4.21 -6.75
C GLU A 103 28.75 -3.19 -5.62
N GLU A 104 27.89 -2.19 -5.88
CA GLU A 104 27.51 -1.20 -4.87
C GLU A 104 26.87 -1.85 -3.63
N LEU A 105 26.06 -2.91 -3.81
CA LEU A 105 25.47 -3.66 -2.69
C LEU A 105 26.51 -4.40 -1.87
N ILE A 106 27.47 -5.07 -2.51
CA ILE A 106 28.53 -5.81 -1.82
C ILE A 106 29.39 -4.83 -1.01
N GLU A 107 29.77 -3.70 -1.61
CA GLU A 107 30.52 -2.66 -0.92
C GLU A 107 29.74 -2.08 0.27
N LEU A 108 28.44 -1.83 0.10
CA LEU A 108 27.58 -1.34 1.17
C LEU A 108 27.45 -2.35 2.32
N GLN A 109 27.25 -3.64 2.01
CA GLN A 109 27.15 -4.73 2.97
C GLN A 109 28.47 -4.95 3.75
N ALA A 110 29.61 -4.75 3.09
CA ALA A 110 30.93 -4.84 3.71
C ALA A 110 31.24 -3.66 4.65
N LYS A 111 30.56 -2.52 4.53
CA LYS A 111 30.78 -1.34 5.40
C LYS A 111 30.16 -1.53 6.78
N GLU A 112 30.91 -2.11 7.69
CA GLU A 112 30.49 -2.35 9.08
C GLU A 112 30.05 -1.08 9.83
N GLN A 113 30.67 0.06 9.51
CA GLN A 113 30.36 1.36 10.12
C GLN A 113 28.92 1.83 9.86
N LEU A 114 28.27 1.29 8.81
CA LEU A 114 26.90 1.66 8.44
C LEU A 114 25.85 0.72 9.07
N LYS A 115 26.25 -0.48 9.52
CA LYS A 115 25.34 -1.48 10.13
C LYS A 115 24.58 -0.96 11.37
N PRO A 116 25.18 -0.19 12.31
CA PRO A 116 24.45 0.34 13.46
C PRO A 116 23.30 1.27 13.07
N LYS A 117 23.45 2.04 11.98
CA LYS A 117 22.45 3.00 11.49
C LYS A 117 21.20 2.33 10.90
N LEU A 118 21.26 1.04 10.59
CA LEU A 118 20.09 0.28 10.14
C LEU A 118 19.06 0.10 11.25
N LYS A 119 19.48 0.19 12.52
CA LYS A 119 18.59 0.07 13.70
C LYS A 119 17.53 1.18 13.76
N ASP A 120 17.79 2.33 13.13
CA ASP A 120 16.86 3.46 13.05
C ASP A 120 15.79 3.27 11.96
N GLY A 121 15.82 2.14 11.25
CA GLY A 121 14.88 1.76 10.20
C GLY A 121 15.40 2.02 8.78
N TYR A 122 14.99 1.16 7.84
CA TYR A 122 15.50 1.18 6.45
C TYR A 122 15.27 2.53 5.76
N THR A 123 14.12 3.19 5.98
CA THR A 123 13.84 4.49 5.32
C THR A 123 14.83 5.56 5.76
N GLN A 124 15.11 5.66 7.07
CA GLN A 124 16.07 6.61 7.62
C GLN A 124 17.50 6.28 7.21
N PHE A 125 17.83 5.00 7.10
CA PHE A 125 19.13 4.56 6.59
C PHE A 125 19.37 5.03 5.15
N TRP A 126 18.42 4.72 4.26
CA TRP A 126 18.54 4.95 2.83
C TRP A 126 18.52 6.44 2.44
N LEU A 127 17.72 7.27 3.12
CA LEU A 127 17.57 8.69 2.81
C LEU A 127 18.74 9.57 3.30
N GLN A 128 19.81 8.97 3.83
CA GLN A 128 21.02 9.71 4.22
C GLN A 128 21.78 10.21 3.00
N ARG A 129 22.16 11.48 3.02
CA ARG A 129 22.97 12.11 1.95
C ARG A 129 24.22 11.31 1.60
N GLN A 130 24.94 10.82 2.62
CA GLN A 130 26.14 9.99 2.44
C GLN A 130 25.89 8.70 1.62
N ILE A 131 24.71 8.09 1.71
CA ILE A 131 24.38 6.89 0.93
C ILE A 131 24.13 7.26 -0.53
N GLY A 132 23.44 8.38 -0.77
CA GLY A 132 23.21 8.91 -2.10
C GLY A 132 24.50 9.27 -2.85
N ASP A 133 25.49 9.80 -2.14
CA ASP A 133 26.77 10.23 -2.73
C ASP A 133 27.71 9.04 -2.98
N LEU A 134 27.72 8.03 -2.09
CA LEU A 134 28.62 6.87 -2.18
C LEU A 134 28.09 5.74 -3.06
N PHE A 135 26.77 5.62 -3.21
CA PHE A 135 26.10 4.51 -3.90
C PHE A 135 25.02 5.04 -4.86
N PRO A 136 25.43 5.73 -5.93
CA PRO A 136 24.51 6.44 -6.82
C PRO A 136 23.56 5.50 -7.60
N GLY A 137 23.99 4.29 -7.94
CA GLY A 137 23.17 3.28 -8.60
C GLY A 137 22.02 2.83 -7.70
N LEU A 138 22.32 2.47 -6.45
CA LEU A 138 21.31 2.10 -5.45
C LEU A 138 20.39 3.26 -5.12
N TRP A 139 20.95 4.45 -4.97
CA TRP A 139 20.18 5.66 -4.69
C TRP A 139 19.13 5.96 -5.76
N LYS A 140 19.43 5.71 -7.03
CA LYS A 140 18.46 5.91 -8.13
C LYS A 140 17.19 5.07 -7.96
N ILE A 141 17.31 3.87 -7.40
CA ILE A 141 16.18 2.96 -7.14
C ILE A 141 15.47 3.36 -5.84
N VAL A 142 16.24 3.55 -4.78
CA VAL A 142 15.76 3.99 -3.46
C VAL A 142 14.94 5.27 -3.58
N LYS A 143 15.44 6.27 -4.32
CA LYS A 143 14.77 7.56 -4.51
C LYS A 143 13.38 7.41 -5.12
N LYS A 144 13.19 6.46 -6.04
CA LYS A 144 11.88 6.20 -6.66
C LYS A 144 10.88 5.58 -5.68
N LEU A 145 11.36 4.79 -4.72
CA LEU A 145 10.52 3.97 -3.85
C LEU A 145 10.27 4.60 -2.48
N LEU A 146 11.25 5.30 -1.93
CA LEU A 146 11.26 5.77 -0.54
C LEU A 146 11.05 7.27 -0.38
N VAL A 147 11.24 8.08 -1.44
CA VAL A 147 10.88 9.51 -1.38
C VAL A 147 9.36 9.64 -1.28
N PRO A 148 8.84 10.53 -0.41
CA PRO A 148 7.40 10.73 -0.25
C PRO A 148 6.71 10.99 -1.59
N PHE A 149 5.62 10.27 -1.82
CA PHE A 149 4.84 10.37 -3.05
C PHE A 149 3.62 11.27 -2.81
N PRO A 150 3.32 12.25 -3.69
CA PRO A 150 2.13 13.07 -3.54
C PRO A 150 0.86 12.20 -3.63
N LEU A 151 0.06 12.21 -2.57
CA LEU A 151 -1.17 11.42 -2.50
C LEU A 151 -2.28 11.88 -3.43
N SER A 152 -2.11 12.95 -4.22
CA SER A 152 -3.13 13.42 -5.17
C SER A 152 -3.61 12.31 -6.10
N TYR A 153 -2.70 11.42 -6.52
CA TYR A 153 -3.02 10.21 -7.29
C TYR A 153 -4.07 9.29 -6.62
N LEU A 154 -4.10 9.23 -5.28
CA LEU A 154 -5.05 8.40 -4.52
C LEU A 154 -6.47 9.01 -4.44
N VAL A 155 -6.64 10.30 -4.75
CA VAL A 155 -7.91 11.02 -4.51
C VAL A 155 -8.68 11.33 -5.80
N GLU A 156 -8.01 11.39 -6.96
CA GLU A 156 -8.53 12.19 -8.10
C GLU A 156 -9.75 11.66 -8.90
N PRO A 157 -9.98 10.36 -9.17
CA PRO A 157 -11.15 10.02 -10.01
C PRO A 157 -12.45 9.69 -9.26
N ARG A 158 -12.41 9.23 -8.00
CA ARG A 158 -13.57 8.57 -7.36
C ARG A 158 -14.20 9.31 -6.18
N PHE A 159 -13.62 10.42 -5.72
CA PHE A 159 -14.34 11.34 -4.84
C PHE A 159 -15.51 12.03 -5.54
N ASN A 160 -15.52 12.11 -6.89
CA ASN A 160 -16.65 12.63 -7.65
C ASN A 160 -17.93 11.80 -7.50
N ALA A 161 -17.84 10.47 -7.42
CA ALA A 161 -19.04 9.64 -7.20
C ALA A 161 -19.62 9.80 -5.78
N VAL A 162 -18.79 10.17 -4.80
CA VAL A 162 -19.23 10.46 -3.43
C VAL A 162 -19.81 11.88 -3.34
N THR A 163 -19.27 12.85 -4.09
CA THR A 163 -19.90 14.17 -4.22
C THR A 163 -21.21 14.09 -4.99
N ASP A 164 -21.34 13.27 -6.04
CA ASP A 164 -22.61 13.03 -6.75
C ASP A 164 -23.70 12.43 -5.83
N LEU A 165 -23.29 11.61 -4.85
CA LEU A 165 -24.16 11.07 -3.80
C LEU A 165 -24.54 12.11 -2.74
N LEU A 166 -23.69 13.12 -2.50
CA LEU A 166 -23.93 14.21 -1.55
C LEU A 166 -24.66 15.40 -2.18
N GLU A 167 -24.57 15.56 -3.50
CA GLU A 167 -25.19 16.62 -4.30
C GLU A 167 -26.60 16.27 -4.78
N LYS A 168 -27.00 15.00 -4.74
CA LYS A 168 -28.41 14.61 -4.84
C LYS A 168 -29.13 14.91 -3.52
N LYS A 169 -29.63 16.14 -3.42
CA LYS A 169 -30.63 16.56 -2.44
C LYS A 169 -31.98 16.76 -3.12
#